data_AF-K3WEZ3-F1
#
_entry.id   AF-K3WEZ3-F1
#
_cell.length_a   1.000
_cell.length_b   1.000
_cell.length_c   1.000
_cell.angle_alpha   90.00
_cell.angle_beta   90.00
_cell.angle_gamma   90.00
#
_symmetry.space_group_name_H-M   'P 1'
#
loop_
_entity.id
_entity.type
_entity.pdbx_description
1 polymer ?
#
loop_
_entity_poly.entity_id
_entity_poly.type
_entity_poly.pdbx_seq_one_letter_code
_entity_poly.pdbx_strand_id
1 'polypeptide(L)'
;MLTDFTETLMSQFSETKELTVGKTFNTASDSLHAAQDYALQENKSVEIETRSGMHRHIVCSSQGCGFFVRVYRKRRSDKTYGTWYISSINKEHTNCLSQPNPTQRQIVELPTFASAVRANGDIAVSALTNQIQSRDGISLVNKKRTLYRTREQAKGLDESEISFSYQKIPAYLAQLAKMNPGTVAFAEKDNASRFKRAIVVVKSVCRRILGASECYRC
;
A
#
# COMPACT_ATOMS: atom_id res chain seq x y z
N MET A 1 -5.99 -31.43 -20.89
CA MET A 1 -5.49 -31.11 -19.52
C MET A 1 -4.70 -29.79 -19.54
N LEU A 2 -5.33 -28.69 -19.96
CA LEU A 2 -4.72 -27.34 -19.96
C LEU A 2 -5.73 -26.28 -19.49
N THR A 3 -6.72 -26.67 -18.69
CA THR A 3 -7.76 -25.81 -18.11
C THR A 3 -7.52 -25.51 -16.63
N ASP A 4 -6.82 -26.39 -15.92
CA ASP A 4 -6.71 -26.32 -14.45
C ASP A 4 -5.65 -25.32 -13.96
N PHE A 5 -4.71 -24.91 -14.82
CA PHE A 5 -3.62 -24.03 -14.43
C PHE A 5 -4.02 -22.54 -14.39
N THR A 6 -5.02 -22.14 -15.19
CA THR A 6 -5.54 -20.77 -15.20
C THR A 6 -6.50 -20.50 -14.06
N GLU A 7 -7.30 -21.49 -13.62
CA GLU A 7 -8.22 -21.31 -12.48
C GLU A 7 -7.47 -21.16 -11.15
N THR A 8 -6.37 -21.90 -10.98
CA THR A 8 -5.56 -21.83 -9.76
C THR A 8 -4.86 -20.48 -9.58
N LEU A 9 -4.50 -19.80 -10.67
CA LEU A 9 -3.82 -18.50 -10.65
C LEU A 9 -4.78 -17.32 -10.51
N MET A 10 -6.05 -17.46 -10.94
CA MET A 10 -7.09 -16.47 -10.66
C MET A 10 -7.61 -16.56 -9.21
N SER A 11 -7.46 -17.72 -8.57
CA SER A 11 -7.82 -17.92 -7.16
C SER A 11 -6.84 -17.31 -6.16
N GLN A 12 -5.61 -16.97 -6.56
CA GLN A 12 -4.57 -16.48 -5.64
C GLN A 12 -4.55 -14.95 -5.47
N PHE A 13 -5.37 -14.21 -6.22
CA PHE A 13 -5.39 -12.73 -6.17
C PHE A 13 -6.75 -12.11 -5.78
N SER A 14 -7.73 -12.92 -5.39
CA SER A 14 -8.99 -12.41 -4.85
C SER A 14 -9.17 -12.94 -3.43
N GLU A 15 -8.52 -12.28 -2.47
CA GLU A 15 -9.05 -12.30 -1.11
C GLU A 15 -10.39 -11.56 -1.18
N THR A 16 -11.47 -12.30 -1.38
CA THR A 16 -12.83 -11.75 -1.43
C THR A 16 -13.07 -11.06 -0.09
N LYS A 17 -13.28 -9.75 -0.11
CA LYS A 17 -13.41 -8.94 1.12
C LYS A 17 -14.81 -9.14 1.66
N GLU A 18 -15.06 -10.31 2.23
CA GLU A 18 -16.40 -10.77 2.58
C GLU A 18 -17.01 -9.92 3.70
N LEU A 19 -18.27 -9.51 3.53
CA LEU A 19 -19.08 -8.90 4.57
C LEU A 19 -20.13 -9.89 5.07
N THR A 20 -20.13 -10.21 6.35
CA THR A 20 -21.10 -11.15 6.96
C THR A 20 -21.60 -10.60 8.29
N VAL A 21 -22.84 -10.95 8.64
CA VAL A 21 -23.41 -10.62 9.95
C VAL A 21 -22.54 -11.27 11.04
N GLY A 22 -22.25 -10.52 12.09
CA GLY A 22 -21.37 -10.95 13.18
C GLY A 22 -19.89 -10.63 12.98
N LYS A 23 -19.44 -10.28 11.76
CA LYS A 23 -18.05 -9.85 11.53
C LYS A 23 -17.69 -8.67 12.42
N THR A 24 -16.55 -8.77 13.10
CA THR A 24 -16.13 -7.80 14.11
C THR A 24 -14.97 -6.93 13.62
N PHE A 25 -14.87 -5.73 14.21
CA PHE A 25 -13.86 -4.73 13.90
C PHE A 25 -13.36 -4.05 15.18
N ASN A 26 -12.10 -3.66 15.20
CA ASN A 26 -11.53 -2.97 16.35
C ASN A 26 -12.03 -1.52 16.43
N THR A 27 -12.12 -0.86 15.29
CA THR A 27 -12.60 0.51 15.19
C THR A 27 -13.80 0.64 14.27
N ALA A 28 -14.50 1.76 14.42
CA ALA A 28 -15.59 2.12 13.53
C ALA A 28 -15.07 2.42 12.11
N SER A 29 -13.83 2.89 11.98
CA SER A 29 -13.20 3.16 10.69
C SER A 29 -12.88 1.87 9.95
N ASP A 30 -12.45 0.82 10.65
CA ASP A 30 -12.19 -0.49 10.03
C ASP A 30 -13.48 -1.09 9.44
N SER A 31 -14.62 -0.92 10.11
CA SER A 31 -15.90 -1.39 9.57
C SER A 31 -16.33 -0.62 8.32
N LEU A 32 -16.04 0.68 8.26
CA LEU A 32 -16.25 1.48 7.06
C LEU A 32 -15.30 1.06 5.93
N HIS A 33 -14.02 0.84 6.24
CA HIS A 33 -13.04 0.39 5.25
C HIS A 33 -13.46 -0.95 4.63
N ALA A 34 -13.93 -1.90 5.44
CA ALA A 34 -14.44 -3.16 4.95
C ALA A 34 -15.65 -2.99 4.02
N ALA A 35 -16.60 -2.09 4.36
CA ALA A 35 -17.76 -1.81 3.51
C ALA A 35 -17.37 -1.12 2.20
N GLN A 36 -16.45 -0.15 2.25
CA GLN A 36 -15.92 0.53 1.06
C GLN A 36 -15.18 -0.42 0.14
N ASP A 37 -14.45 -1.36 0.74
CA ASP A 37 -13.68 -2.36 0.02
C ASP A 37 -14.55 -3.37 -0.70
N TYR A 38 -15.56 -3.89 -0.02
CA TYR A 38 -16.57 -4.74 -0.64
C TYR A 38 -17.28 -4.02 -1.78
N ALA A 39 -17.72 -2.77 -1.54
CA ALA A 39 -18.40 -1.99 -2.57
C ALA A 39 -17.51 -1.74 -3.80
N LEU A 40 -16.21 -1.47 -3.60
CA LEU A 40 -15.28 -1.25 -4.70
C LEU A 40 -15.07 -2.53 -5.53
N GLN A 41 -15.03 -3.71 -4.89
CA GLN A 41 -14.96 -5.01 -5.60
C GLN A 41 -16.19 -5.22 -6.49
N GLU A 42 -17.36 -4.78 -6.05
CA GLU A 42 -18.61 -4.79 -6.83
C GLU A 42 -18.73 -3.63 -7.84
N ASN A 43 -17.66 -2.85 -8.05
CA ASN A 43 -17.66 -1.62 -8.88
C ASN A 43 -18.72 -0.58 -8.44
N LYS A 44 -19.01 -0.52 -7.14
CA LYS A 44 -19.93 0.44 -6.51
C LYS A 44 -19.20 1.34 -5.53
N SER A 45 -19.94 2.28 -4.96
CA SER A 45 -19.49 3.09 -3.83
C SER A 45 -20.56 3.20 -2.76
N VAL A 46 -20.08 3.51 -1.55
CA VAL A 46 -20.88 3.62 -0.33
C VAL A 46 -20.59 4.92 0.38
N GLU A 47 -21.57 5.37 1.14
CA GLU A 47 -21.49 6.54 2.00
C GLU A 47 -22.10 6.23 3.37
N ILE A 48 -21.88 7.12 4.33
CA ILE A 48 -22.44 6.97 5.67
C ILE A 48 -23.71 7.79 5.73
N GLU A 49 -24.85 7.13 5.84
CA GLU A 49 -26.14 7.78 6.06
C GLU A 49 -26.27 8.26 7.51
N THR A 50 -25.85 7.42 8.47
CA THR A 50 -25.95 7.77 9.90
C THR A 50 -24.66 7.45 10.64
N ARG A 51 -24.19 8.40 11.45
CA ARG A 51 -22.97 8.28 12.26
C ARG A 51 -23.23 8.61 13.72
N SER A 52 -22.90 7.67 14.60
CA SER A 52 -22.90 7.83 16.06
C SER A 52 -21.66 7.18 16.66
N GLY A 53 -21.39 7.48 17.94
CA GLY A 53 -20.38 6.77 18.73
C GLY A 53 -20.70 5.29 18.97
N MET A 54 -21.96 4.87 18.78
CA MET A 54 -22.44 3.50 19.04
C MET A 54 -22.95 2.75 17.82
N HIS A 55 -23.28 3.46 16.74
CA HIS A 55 -23.82 2.85 15.53
C HIS A 55 -23.34 3.58 14.27
N ARG A 56 -23.25 2.84 13.17
CA ARG A 56 -23.06 3.38 11.83
C ARG A 56 -24.00 2.69 10.85
N HIS A 57 -24.66 3.49 10.03
CA HIS A 57 -25.42 3.02 8.89
C HIS A 57 -24.69 3.43 7.62
N ILE A 58 -24.19 2.43 6.89
CA ILE A 58 -23.45 2.61 5.66
C ILE A 58 -24.36 2.14 4.53
N VAL A 59 -24.58 2.99 3.54
CA VAL A 59 -25.51 2.73 2.42
C VAL A 59 -24.78 2.91 1.10
N CYS A 60 -25.35 2.40 0.02
CA CYS A 60 -24.84 2.70 -1.31
C CYS A 60 -25.02 4.19 -1.65
N SER A 61 -24.10 4.77 -2.42
CA SER A 61 -24.18 6.16 -2.85
C SER A 61 -25.30 6.45 -3.86
N SER A 62 -25.91 5.41 -4.45
CA SER A 62 -27.03 5.57 -5.37
C SER A 62 -28.33 5.72 -4.57
N GLN A 63 -29.06 6.80 -4.81
CA GLN A 63 -30.38 6.97 -4.22
C GLN A 63 -31.31 5.81 -4.58
N GLY A 64 -32.07 5.33 -3.59
CA GLY A 64 -33.02 4.21 -3.75
C GLY A 64 -32.39 2.82 -3.84
N CYS A 65 -31.07 2.68 -3.77
CA CYS A 65 -30.41 1.39 -3.76
C CYS A 65 -30.59 0.69 -2.40
N GLY A 66 -31.00 -0.59 -2.42
CA GLY A 66 -31.29 -1.38 -1.21
C GLY A 66 -30.06 -1.82 -0.40
N PHE A 67 -28.85 -1.67 -0.93
CA PHE A 67 -27.62 -2.06 -0.25
C PHE A 67 -27.39 -1.24 1.03
N PHE A 68 -27.14 -1.94 2.14
CA PHE A 68 -26.74 -1.31 3.39
C PHE A 68 -25.90 -2.25 4.28
N VAL A 69 -25.11 -1.66 5.17
CA VAL A 69 -24.39 -2.33 6.25
C VAL A 69 -24.66 -1.57 7.56
N ARG A 70 -25.21 -2.25 8.55
CA ARG A 70 -25.46 -1.69 9.89
C ARG A 70 -24.47 -2.25 10.88
N VAL A 71 -23.69 -1.36 11.49
CA VAL A 71 -22.64 -1.72 12.44
C VAL A 71 -22.94 -1.11 13.79
N TYR A 72 -22.82 -1.91 14.86
CA TYR A 72 -22.99 -1.45 16.24
C TYR A 72 -21.74 -1.72 17.06
N ARG A 73 -21.55 -0.92 18.12
CA ARG A 73 -20.51 -1.15 19.11
C ARG A 73 -21.01 -2.11 20.18
N LYS A 74 -20.27 -3.19 20.42
CA LYS A 74 -20.62 -4.22 21.40
C LYS A 74 -20.39 -3.68 22.81
N ARG A 75 -21.40 -3.77 23.67
CA ARG A 75 -21.26 -3.51 25.10
C ARG A 75 -20.61 -4.71 25.78
N ARG A 76 -19.61 -4.45 26.62
CA ARG A 76 -18.94 -5.47 27.43
C ARG A 76 -19.63 -5.63 28.78
N SER A 77 -19.34 -6.75 29.46
CA SER A 77 -19.87 -7.07 30.79
C SER A 77 -19.46 -6.04 31.85
N ASP A 78 -18.27 -5.46 31.72
CA ASP A 78 -17.73 -4.37 32.54
C ASP A 78 -18.37 -3.00 32.28
N LYS A 79 -19.47 -2.94 31.51
CA LYS A 79 -20.17 -1.72 31.07
C LYS A 79 -19.34 -0.79 30.18
N THR A 80 -18.16 -1.21 29.72
CA THR A 80 -17.38 -0.49 28.70
C THR A 80 -17.81 -0.88 27.28
N TYR A 81 -17.27 -0.19 26.28
CA TYR A 81 -17.57 -0.46 24.88
C TYR A 81 -16.40 -1.11 24.17
N GLY A 82 -16.65 -2.30 23.61
CA GLY A 82 -15.67 -3.11 22.90
C GLY A 82 -15.68 -2.91 21.40
N THR A 83 -15.52 -4.02 20.70
CA THR A 83 -15.44 -4.12 19.24
C THR A 83 -16.74 -3.71 18.56
N TRP A 84 -16.61 -3.30 17.30
CA TRP A 84 -17.73 -3.07 16.40
C TRP A 84 -18.11 -4.37 15.72
N TYR A 85 -19.39 -4.56 15.36
CA TYR A 85 -19.83 -5.75 14.63
C TYR A 85 -20.95 -5.43 13.65
N ILE A 86 -21.00 -6.18 12.54
CA ILE A 86 -22.12 -6.10 11.58
C ILE A 86 -23.35 -6.75 12.21
N SER A 87 -24.36 -5.95 12.49
CA SER A 87 -25.65 -6.41 13.04
C SER A 87 -26.60 -6.92 11.96
N SER A 88 -26.59 -6.27 10.80
CA SER A 88 -27.45 -6.58 9.65
C SER A 88 -26.84 -5.99 8.39
N ILE A 89 -27.12 -6.64 7.26
CA ILE A 89 -26.58 -6.27 5.96
C ILE A 89 -27.59 -6.65 4.88
N ASN A 90 -27.72 -5.80 3.87
CA ASN A 90 -28.25 -6.16 2.57
C ASN A 90 -27.15 -5.95 1.53
N LYS A 91 -26.78 -7.01 0.82
CA LYS A 91 -25.74 -6.97 -0.23
C LYS A 91 -26.32 -6.65 -1.61
N GLU A 92 -27.64 -6.68 -1.76
CA GLU A 92 -28.29 -6.52 -3.05
C GLU A 92 -28.31 -5.06 -3.52
N HIS A 93 -27.83 -4.87 -4.75
CA HIS A 93 -27.82 -3.58 -5.44
C HIS A 93 -28.96 -3.53 -6.48
N THR A 94 -30.20 -3.30 -6.02
CA THR A 94 -31.37 -3.17 -6.91
C THR A 94 -31.38 -1.80 -7.61
N ASN A 95 -31.49 -1.77 -8.94
CA ASN A 95 -31.53 -0.54 -9.75
C ASN A 95 -30.40 0.47 -9.43
N CYS A 96 -29.20 -0.04 -9.13
CA CYS A 96 -28.11 0.76 -8.58
C CYS A 96 -27.27 1.46 -9.66
N LEU A 97 -27.32 2.79 -9.69
CA LEU A 97 -26.53 3.65 -10.59
C LEU A 97 -25.19 4.11 -9.98
N SER A 98 -24.81 3.58 -8.82
CA SER A 98 -23.56 3.94 -8.16
C SER A 98 -22.36 3.55 -9.03
N GLN A 99 -21.39 4.45 -9.05
CA GLN A 99 -20.10 4.29 -9.72
C GLN A 99 -19.00 4.11 -8.68
N PRO A 100 -17.90 3.43 -9.01
CA PRO A 100 -16.79 3.23 -8.08
C PRO A 100 -16.18 4.59 -7.70
N ASN A 101 -15.96 4.79 -6.41
CA ASN A 101 -15.45 6.04 -5.87
C ASN A 101 -14.32 5.77 -4.85
N PRO A 102 -13.20 5.16 -5.27
CA PRO A 102 -12.20 4.62 -4.34
C PRO A 102 -11.55 5.69 -3.46
N THR A 103 -11.39 5.40 -2.18
CA THR A 103 -10.69 6.27 -1.23
C THR A 103 -9.20 6.37 -1.54
N GLN A 104 -8.49 7.34 -0.94
CA GLN A 104 -7.03 7.43 -1.06
C GLN A 104 -6.34 6.11 -0.69
N ARG A 105 -6.78 5.45 0.40
CA ARG A 105 -6.28 4.13 0.81
C ARG A 105 -6.41 3.10 -0.31
N GLN A 106 -7.61 3.00 -0.89
CA GLN A 106 -7.89 2.04 -1.96
C GLN A 106 -7.11 2.35 -3.25
N ILE A 107 -6.88 3.63 -3.57
CA ILE A 107 -6.08 4.01 -4.74
C ILE A 107 -4.63 3.52 -4.59
N VAL A 108 -4.03 3.63 -3.41
CA VAL A 108 -2.66 3.11 -3.16
C VAL A 108 -2.61 1.59 -3.34
N GLU A 109 -3.67 0.89 -2.94
CA GLU A 109 -3.78 -0.57 -3.06
C GLU A 109 -4.00 -1.05 -4.52
N LEU A 110 -4.33 -0.16 -5.47
CA LEU A 110 -4.50 -0.55 -6.87
C LEU A 110 -3.16 -0.99 -7.48
N PRO A 111 -3.06 -2.20 -8.07
CA PRO A 111 -1.82 -2.69 -8.68
C PRO A 111 -1.28 -1.76 -9.77
N THR A 112 -2.17 -1.19 -10.59
CA THR A 112 -1.79 -0.25 -11.65
C THR A 112 -1.24 1.06 -11.09
N PHE A 113 -1.84 1.59 -10.01
CA PHE A 113 -1.33 2.79 -9.34
C PHE A 113 0.07 2.53 -8.75
N ALA A 114 0.20 1.47 -7.94
CA ALA A 114 1.45 1.14 -7.26
C ALA A 114 2.59 0.87 -8.26
N SER A 115 2.32 0.14 -9.33
CA SER A 115 3.32 -0.14 -10.37
C SER A 115 3.72 1.11 -11.16
N ALA A 116 2.77 1.97 -11.54
CA ALA A 116 3.06 3.18 -12.28
C ALA A 116 3.88 4.18 -11.47
N VAL A 117 3.53 4.39 -10.20
CA VAL A 117 4.25 5.31 -9.31
C VAL A 117 5.65 4.79 -9.00
N ARG A 118 5.81 3.49 -8.76
CA ARG A 118 7.14 2.88 -8.56
C ARG A 118 8.04 2.99 -9.80
N ALA A 119 7.47 2.84 -10.99
CA ALA A 119 8.21 2.96 -12.24
C ALA A 119 8.61 4.41 -12.55
N ASN A 120 7.73 5.36 -12.25
CA ASN A 120 7.99 6.78 -12.41
C ASN A 120 7.17 7.59 -11.40
N GLY A 121 7.81 8.01 -10.31
CA GLY A 121 7.16 8.80 -9.28
C GLY A 121 6.57 10.10 -9.83
N ASP A 122 7.21 10.71 -10.83
CA ASP A 122 6.79 11.99 -11.43
C ASP A 122 5.74 11.86 -12.53
N ILE A 123 5.17 10.65 -12.73
CA ILE A 123 4.13 10.42 -13.73
C ILE A 123 3.01 11.48 -13.66
N ALA A 124 2.66 12.03 -14.83
CA ALA A 124 1.59 13.00 -14.95
C ALA A 124 0.26 12.38 -14.48
N VAL A 125 -0.50 13.13 -13.67
CA VAL A 125 -1.77 12.63 -13.10
C VAL A 125 -2.78 12.25 -14.20
N SER A 126 -2.79 12.93 -15.35
CA SER A 126 -3.61 12.57 -16.50
C SER A 126 -3.22 11.21 -17.08
N ALA A 127 -1.93 10.95 -17.28
CA ALA A 127 -1.43 9.67 -17.77
C ALA A 127 -1.74 8.54 -16.78
N LEU A 128 -1.54 8.78 -15.48
CA LEU A 128 -1.88 7.84 -14.42
C LEU A 128 -3.39 7.53 -14.38
N THR A 129 -4.23 8.56 -14.52
CA THR A 129 -5.70 8.39 -14.59
C THR A 129 -6.10 7.52 -15.77
N ASN A 130 -5.51 7.76 -16.94
CA ASN A 130 -5.80 6.98 -18.15
C ASN A 130 -5.35 5.52 -18.00
N GLN A 131 -4.19 5.27 -17.38
CA GLN A 131 -3.71 3.91 -17.12
C GLN A 131 -4.64 3.15 -16.18
N ILE A 132 -5.05 3.76 -15.05
CA ILE A 132 -5.98 3.16 -14.09
C ILE A 132 -7.34 2.89 -14.75
N GLN A 133 -7.86 3.85 -15.51
CA GLN A 133 -9.12 3.65 -16.24
C GLN A 133 -9.04 2.49 -17.25
N SER A 134 -7.90 2.37 -17.95
CA SER A 134 -7.73 1.35 -19.00
C SER A 134 -7.50 -0.05 -18.44
N ARG A 135 -6.80 -0.17 -17.29
CA ARG A 135 -6.42 -1.47 -16.71
C ARG A 135 -7.35 -1.95 -15.60
N ASP A 136 -7.79 -1.03 -14.75
CA ASP A 136 -8.62 -1.35 -13.57
C ASP A 136 -10.11 -1.01 -13.81
N GLY A 137 -10.46 -0.35 -14.91
CA GLY A 137 -11.85 0.04 -15.24
C GLY A 137 -12.40 1.19 -14.38
N ILE A 138 -11.59 1.78 -13.51
CA ILE A 138 -12.02 2.79 -12.53
C ILE A 138 -11.74 4.21 -13.03
N SER A 139 -12.77 5.06 -13.07
CA SER A 139 -12.62 6.46 -13.43
C SER A 139 -12.18 7.32 -12.26
N LEU A 140 -11.03 7.97 -12.39
CA LEU A 140 -10.50 8.91 -11.39
C LEU A 140 -10.42 10.36 -11.89
N VAL A 141 -11.10 10.68 -13.00
CA VAL A 141 -11.06 12.00 -13.65
C VAL A 141 -11.42 13.14 -12.68
N ASN A 142 -12.39 12.91 -11.80
CA ASN A 142 -12.84 13.88 -10.81
C ASN A 142 -12.04 13.86 -9.50
N LYS A 143 -10.99 13.03 -9.41
CA LYS A 143 -10.17 12.80 -8.20
C LYS A 143 -8.73 13.30 -8.34
N LYS A 144 -8.46 14.25 -9.23
CA LYS A 144 -7.12 14.81 -9.47
C LYS A 144 -6.40 15.20 -8.18
N ARG A 145 -7.05 15.97 -7.28
CA ARG A 145 -6.42 16.40 -6.01
C ARG A 145 -6.05 15.22 -5.12
N THR A 146 -6.91 14.21 -5.04
CA THR A 146 -6.62 12.97 -4.30
C THR A 146 -5.46 12.23 -4.93
N LEU A 147 -5.41 12.11 -6.26
CA LEU A 147 -4.29 11.47 -6.97
C LEU A 147 -2.96 12.17 -6.70
N TYR A 148 -2.91 13.51 -6.74
CA TYR A 148 -1.70 14.26 -6.39
C TYR A 148 -1.22 13.92 -4.97
N ARG A 149 -2.12 13.97 -3.99
CA ARG A 149 -1.78 13.65 -2.58
C ARG A 149 -1.34 12.19 -2.42
N THR A 150 -2.01 11.28 -3.10
CA THR A 150 -1.73 9.84 -3.02
C THR A 150 -0.37 9.52 -3.62
N ARG A 151 -0.05 10.11 -4.78
CA ARG A 151 1.25 9.99 -5.45
C ARG A 151 2.36 10.54 -4.57
N GLU A 152 2.17 11.72 -3.98
CA GLU A 152 3.17 12.34 -3.11
C GLU A 152 3.46 11.49 -1.86
N GLN A 153 2.41 10.92 -1.26
CA GLN A 153 2.57 10.01 -0.14
C GLN A 153 3.34 8.74 -0.54
N ALA A 154 3.02 8.16 -1.70
CA ALA A 154 3.71 6.98 -2.20
C ALA A 154 5.20 7.25 -2.48
N LYS A 155 5.52 8.39 -3.09
CA LYS A 155 6.91 8.84 -3.27
C LYS A 155 7.66 8.98 -1.95
N GLY A 156 7.05 9.64 -0.97
CA GLY A 156 7.70 9.86 0.33
C GLY A 156 7.99 8.54 1.07
N LEU A 157 7.14 7.53 0.88
CA LEU A 157 7.39 6.17 1.40
C LEU A 157 8.59 5.54 0.70
N ASP A 158 8.65 5.57 -0.63
CA ASP A 158 9.79 5.05 -1.41
C ASP A 158 11.10 5.72 -0.99
N GLU A 159 11.13 7.05 -0.85
CA GLU A 159 12.30 7.79 -0.37
C GLU A 159 12.72 7.38 1.05
N SER A 160 11.77 7.14 1.94
CA SER A 160 12.05 6.71 3.31
C SER A 160 12.62 5.29 3.40
N GLU A 161 12.09 4.36 2.60
CA GLU A 161 12.57 2.97 2.52
C GLU A 161 13.98 2.92 1.93
N ILE A 162 14.23 3.68 0.86
CA ILE A 162 15.54 3.84 0.25
C ILE A 162 16.53 4.42 1.26
N SER A 163 16.14 5.47 2.00
CA SER A 163 16.96 6.06 3.06
C SER A 163 17.33 5.05 4.15
N PHE A 164 16.38 4.24 4.62
CA PHE A 164 16.62 3.19 5.62
C PHE A 164 17.56 2.09 5.09
N SER A 165 17.44 1.73 3.81
CA SER A 165 18.36 0.78 3.17
C SER A 165 19.80 1.31 3.15
N TYR A 166 19.99 2.59 2.79
CA TYR A 166 21.31 3.22 2.79
C TYR A 166 21.95 3.35 4.17
N GLN A 167 21.16 3.44 5.25
CA GLN A 167 21.69 3.47 6.62
C GLN A 167 22.42 2.18 7.01
N LYS A 168 22.11 1.04 6.37
CA LYS A 168 22.76 -0.25 6.66
C LYS A 168 24.12 -0.42 5.98
N ILE A 169 24.40 0.34 4.93
CA ILE A 169 25.64 0.22 4.15
C ILE A 169 26.90 0.33 5.01
N PRO A 170 27.06 1.32 5.91
CA PRO A 170 28.25 1.40 6.76
C PRO A 170 28.47 0.15 7.63
N ALA A 171 27.40 -0.44 8.17
CA ALA A 171 27.48 -1.66 8.97
C ALA A 171 27.92 -2.86 8.12
N TYR A 172 27.38 -2.99 6.90
CA TYR A 172 27.80 -4.04 5.96
C TYR A 172 29.25 -3.89 5.53
N LEU A 173 29.72 -2.67 5.26
CA LEU A 173 31.13 -2.41 4.92
C LEU A 173 32.07 -2.73 6.08
N ALA A 174 31.69 -2.39 7.31
CA ALA A 174 32.46 -2.74 8.51
C ALA A 174 32.53 -4.27 8.71
N GLN A 175 31.41 -4.97 8.50
CA GLN A 175 31.37 -6.43 8.57
C GLN A 175 32.22 -7.06 7.47
N LEU A 176 32.18 -6.53 6.25
CA LEU A 176 33.01 -6.98 5.13
C LEU A 176 34.50 -6.87 5.43
N ALA A 177 34.94 -5.71 5.95
CA ALA A 177 36.34 -5.48 6.34
C ALA A 177 36.78 -6.39 7.49
N LYS A 178 35.89 -6.64 8.46
CA LYS A 178 36.14 -7.56 9.58
C LYS A 178 36.31 -9.01 9.10
N MET A 179 35.46 -9.46 8.18
CA MET A 179 35.49 -10.85 7.66
C MET A 179 36.64 -11.10 6.68
N ASN A 180 37.19 -10.06 6.05
CA ASN A 180 38.26 -10.18 5.06
C ASN A 180 39.47 -9.32 5.47
N PRO A 181 40.32 -9.80 6.39
CA PRO A 181 41.48 -9.06 6.85
C PRO A 181 42.35 -8.53 5.69
N GLY A 182 42.57 -7.21 5.68
CA GLY A 182 43.28 -6.50 4.62
C GLY A 182 42.39 -5.86 3.54
N THR A 183 41.07 -6.05 3.63
CA THR A 183 40.07 -5.26 2.88
C THR A 183 39.89 -3.91 3.54
N VAL A 184 39.93 -2.84 2.75
CA VAL A 184 39.57 -1.48 3.16
C VAL A 184 38.19 -1.19 2.60
N ALA A 185 37.22 -0.93 3.47
CA ALA A 185 35.85 -0.63 3.06
C ALA A 185 35.30 0.53 3.89
N PHE A 186 34.82 1.59 3.24
CA PHE A 186 34.18 2.72 3.93
C PHE A 186 33.12 3.40 3.05
N ALA A 187 32.18 4.08 3.69
CA ALA A 187 31.15 4.86 3.03
C ALA A 187 31.48 6.35 3.16
N GLU A 188 31.44 7.08 2.05
CA GLU A 188 31.51 8.54 2.03
C GLU A 188 30.10 9.12 2.09
N LYS A 189 29.97 10.21 2.84
CA LYS A 189 28.74 11.00 2.93
C LYS A 189 28.89 12.33 2.20
N ASP A 190 27.78 12.88 1.72
CA ASP A 190 27.73 14.23 1.16
C ASP A 190 27.69 15.31 2.27
N ASN A 191 27.64 16.58 1.87
CA ASN A 191 27.59 17.73 2.80
C ASN A 191 26.31 17.75 3.67
N ALA A 192 25.27 17.00 3.29
CA ALA A 192 24.03 16.83 4.04
C ALA A 192 24.03 15.53 4.87
N SER A 193 25.19 14.89 5.06
CA SER A 193 25.35 13.62 5.78
C SER A 193 24.59 12.42 5.18
N ARG A 194 24.23 12.49 3.89
CA ARG A 194 23.58 11.38 3.17
C ARG A 194 24.63 10.49 2.51
N PHE A 195 24.29 9.23 2.26
CA PHE A 195 25.18 8.30 1.54
C PHE A 195 25.49 8.86 0.15
N LYS A 196 26.79 8.94 -0.20
CA LYS A 196 27.26 9.40 -1.50
C LYS A 196 27.85 8.26 -2.32
N ARG A 197 28.76 7.49 -1.73
CA ARG A 197 29.40 6.33 -2.36
C ARG A 197 30.01 5.40 -1.33
N ALA A 198 30.19 4.13 -1.70
CA ALA A 198 31.00 3.18 -0.95
C ALA A 198 32.29 2.90 -1.72
N ILE A 199 33.41 2.83 -1.01
CA ILE A 199 34.70 2.43 -1.57
C ILE A 199 35.09 1.12 -0.90
N VAL A 200 35.37 0.10 -1.71
CA VAL A 200 35.80 -1.22 -1.26
C VAL A 200 37.05 -1.62 -2.04
N VAL A 201 38.13 -1.87 -1.31
CA VAL A 201 39.42 -2.31 -1.85
C VAL A 201 39.77 -3.63 -1.19
N VAL A 202 39.74 -4.71 -1.96
CA VAL A 202 40.03 -6.06 -1.46
C VAL A 202 41.50 -6.39 -1.74
N LYS A 203 42.23 -6.82 -0.70
CA LYS A 203 43.68 -7.15 -0.77
C LYS A 203 44.06 -8.11 -1.89
N SER A 204 43.22 -9.10 -2.19
CA SER A 204 43.47 -10.10 -3.23
C SER A 204 43.46 -9.51 -4.65
N VAL A 205 42.79 -8.38 -4.87
CA VAL A 205 42.69 -7.70 -6.17
C VAL A 205 43.86 -6.70 -6.37
N CYS A 206 44.31 -6.03 -5.30
CA CYS A 206 45.43 -5.08 -5.39
C CYS A 206 46.76 -5.72 -5.84
N ARG A 207 47.02 -6.99 -5.52
CA ARG A 207 48.25 -7.68 -5.99
C ARG A 207 48.34 -7.84 -7.50
N ARG A 208 47.22 -7.76 -8.23
CA ARG A 208 47.17 -8.07 -9.66
C ARG A 208 47.22 -6.85 -10.58
N ILE A 209 46.91 -5.65 -10.06
CA ILE A 209 46.83 -4.42 -10.87
C ILE A 209 48.03 -3.50 -10.64
N LEU A 210 48.63 -3.51 -9.46
CA LEU A 210 49.78 -2.67 -9.14
C LEU A 210 50.88 -3.56 -8.54
N GLY A 211 51.91 -3.85 -9.34
CA GLY A 211 53.13 -4.52 -8.89
C GLY A 211 53.96 -3.62 -7.98
N ALA A 212 53.42 -3.19 -6.83
CA ALA A 212 54.12 -2.34 -5.89
C ALA A 212 53.76 -2.72 -4.44
N SER A 213 54.80 -3.02 -3.67
CA SER A 213 54.80 -3.49 -2.28
C SER A 213 54.51 -2.41 -1.23
N GLU A 214 53.90 -1.28 -1.60
CA GLU A 214 53.66 -0.16 -0.68
C GLU A 214 52.24 0.37 -0.83
N CYS A 215 51.28 -0.28 -0.17
CA CYS A 215 49.96 0.31 0.03
C CYS A 215 49.34 -0.19 1.34
N TYR A 216 50.09 -0.09 2.44
CA TYR A 216 49.60 -0.33 3.80
C TYR A 216 50.22 0.67 4.77
N ARG A 217 49.93 1.96 4.57
CA ARG A 217 50.00 2.98 5.63
C ARG A 217 48.87 3.98 5.43
N CYS A 218 47.75 3.70 6.09
CA CYS A 218 46.82 4.66 6.66
C CYS A 218 46.37 4.05 7.99
#